data_AF-A0A352F007-F1
#
_entry.id   AF-A0A352F007-F1
#
_cell.length_a   1.000
_cell.length_b   1.000
_cell.length_c   1.000
_cell.angle_alpha   90.00
_cell.angle_beta   90.00
_cell.angle_gamma   90.00
#
_symmetry.space_group_name_H-M   'P 1'
#
loop_
_entity.id
_entity.type
_entity.pdbx_description
1 polymer ?
#
loop_
_entity_poly.entity_id
_entity_poly.type
_entity_poly.pdbx_seq_one_letter_code
_entity_poly.pdbx_strand_id
1 'polypeptide(L)'
;MNGICLIAGRIRSRQKASIHIPKEFFMKSSLRDKSARPESLLTFRLRPTAVIALLATLVLFSIVINYRPPQVAAQEQKPFNLTSISPDVNGFEFNPRWAWQVANPGAVPDPNKLCFDSDGKYVSCTTDAVDFDEPEDYKILRQTCRVGAGTEVKGHINWRAAAYRTRLSWGEFSIDGDYCFELKPVDENWSSINNNGLTTNRPTLHMEFHAGEMIKHFNTSWWKDFRKSVGIRQIQTSTERDFATRFLTGKRAMVIGLVNLDCVHNCYTELHPIYAVAINIETRKPNADGSVDEVWAIFARNWGNEGWCSRDQHYLNLETHSNKLLLTIPWGPDTPAGNSALAWDVVGDGTTFLTNNNQASGPEVSAVGSGGILLSFVLPKADDRARIHGELRLRWKMPPTTVPAAPSVSAMANPAMSATSTAPQEEEDRELSKAMGEEGRKRVEKESKADKPDGIRLRVKVKGENAKGISQLLGPLSEILQSPPSQAPRVESKYDAEKAARDRRLLGVPPNAP
;
A
#
# COMPACT_ATOMS: atom_id res chain seq x y z
N MET A 1 24.69 -42.32 -34.02
CA MET A 1 23.55 -43.18 -34.44
C MET A 1 22.49 -43.04 -33.36
N ASN A 2 21.33 -42.42 -33.49
CA ASN A 2 20.55 -41.92 -34.62
C ASN A 2 20.03 -40.52 -34.29
N GLY A 3 20.06 -39.62 -35.26
CA GLY A 3 19.49 -38.28 -35.17
C GLY A 3 18.08 -38.23 -35.76
N ILE A 4 17.25 -37.32 -35.23
CA ILE A 4 16.03 -36.87 -35.89
C ILE A 4 16.07 -35.34 -35.92
N CYS A 5 16.21 -34.82 -37.14
CA CYS A 5 16.09 -33.43 -37.54
C CYS A 5 14.61 -33.00 -37.52
N LEU A 6 14.30 -31.83 -36.95
CA LEU A 6 13.03 -31.16 -37.18
C LEU A 6 13.26 -29.84 -37.92
N ILE A 7 12.60 -29.76 -39.07
CA ILE A 7 12.69 -28.70 -40.08
C ILE A 7 11.80 -27.51 -39.66
N ALA A 8 12.38 -26.31 -39.77
CA ALA A 8 11.69 -25.04 -39.59
C ALA A 8 10.75 -24.73 -40.77
N GLY A 9 9.46 -24.53 -40.48
CA GLY A 9 8.45 -24.06 -41.43
C GLY A 9 8.01 -22.62 -41.11
N ARG A 10 8.38 -21.68 -41.96
CA ARG A 10 8.06 -20.25 -41.86
C ARG A 10 6.76 -19.97 -42.62
N ILE A 11 5.64 -19.69 -41.94
CA ILE A 11 4.40 -19.22 -42.58
C ILE A 11 4.14 -17.78 -42.15
N ARG A 12 4.24 -16.86 -43.12
CA ARG A 12 3.71 -15.49 -43.03
C ARG A 12 2.28 -15.50 -43.56
N SER A 13 1.34 -15.01 -42.76
CA SER A 13 0.01 -14.61 -43.23
C SER A 13 -0.42 -13.37 -42.47
N ARG A 14 -0.46 -12.24 -43.18
CA ARG A 14 -1.08 -10.99 -42.74
C ARG A 14 -2.51 -10.99 -43.28
N GLN A 15 -3.51 -10.96 -42.42
CA GLN A 15 -4.84 -10.46 -42.78
C GLN A 15 -5.24 -9.37 -41.79
N LYS A 16 -5.33 -8.14 -42.30
CA LYS A 16 -5.97 -7.01 -41.63
C LYS A 16 -7.45 -7.05 -42.03
N ALA A 17 -8.34 -7.31 -41.08
CA ALA A 17 -9.77 -7.07 -41.25
C ALA A 17 -10.06 -5.62 -40.83
N SER A 18 -10.59 -4.82 -41.75
CA SER A 18 -11.03 -3.45 -41.50
C SER A 18 -12.54 -3.47 -41.30
N ILE A 19 -13.01 -3.16 -40.09
CA ILE A 19 -14.43 -3.01 -39.77
C ILE A 19 -14.83 -1.58 -40.12
N HIS A 20 -15.80 -1.45 -41.03
CA HIS A 20 -16.38 -0.17 -41.45
C HIS A 20 -17.68 0.07 -40.68
N ILE A 21 -17.72 1.11 -39.84
CA ILE A 21 -18.93 1.53 -39.11
C ILE A 21 -19.52 2.72 -39.86
N PRO A 22 -20.74 2.63 -40.43
CA PRO A 22 -21.37 3.80 -41.03
C PRO A 22 -21.86 4.77 -39.93
N LYS A 23 -21.45 6.02 -40.06
CA LYS A 23 -22.07 7.17 -39.40
C LYS A 23 -23.35 7.49 -40.16
N GLU A 24 -24.47 7.56 -39.46
CA GLU A 24 -25.50 8.62 -39.53
C GLU A 24 -26.82 8.12 -38.93
N PHE A 25 -27.25 8.74 -37.82
CA PHE A 25 -28.67 8.82 -37.47
C PHE A 25 -28.89 10.10 -36.65
N PHE A 26 -29.23 11.19 -37.35
CA PHE A 26 -29.78 12.42 -36.77
C PHE A 26 -31.31 12.30 -36.80
N MET A 27 -31.95 12.12 -35.64
CA MET A 27 -33.40 12.27 -35.52
C MET A 27 -33.73 13.71 -35.09
N LYS A 28 -34.32 14.49 -36.00
CA LYS A 28 -35.05 15.72 -35.68
C LYS A 28 -36.49 15.36 -35.33
N SER A 29 -36.92 15.66 -34.12
CA SER A 29 -38.32 15.63 -33.72
C SER A 29 -39.06 16.88 -34.22
N SER A 30 -40.04 16.72 -35.10
CA SER A 30 -41.01 17.76 -35.44
C SER A 30 -42.41 17.19 -35.22
N LEU A 31 -43.06 17.68 -34.17
CA LEU A 31 -44.48 17.48 -33.89
C LEU A 31 -45.32 18.13 -34.99
N ARG A 32 -46.18 17.36 -35.66
CA ARG A 32 -47.42 17.86 -36.24
C ARG A 32 -48.50 16.81 -36.20
N ASP A 33 -49.55 17.21 -35.51
CA ASP A 33 -50.86 16.59 -35.36
C ASP A 33 -51.62 16.55 -36.71
N LYS A 34 -52.37 15.46 -36.96
CA LYS A 34 -53.59 15.41 -37.78
C LYS A 34 -54.22 14.01 -37.83
N SER A 35 -55.41 13.94 -37.22
CA SER A 35 -56.64 13.29 -37.70
C SER A 35 -56.66 11.78 -38.01
N ALA A 36 -57.42 11.10 -37.16
CA ALA A 36 -58.09 9.79 -37.29
C ALA A 36 -58.39 9.27 -38.71
N ARG A 37 -58.04 7.99 -38.92
CA ARG A 37 -58.68 7.06 -39.86
C ARG A 37 -58.73 5.66 -39.22
N PRO A 38 -59.75 4.83 -39.56
CA PRO A 38 -60.02 3.59 -38.86
C PRO A 38 -59.02 2.48 -39.22
N GLU A 39 -58.84 1.59 -38.26
CA GLU A 39 -57.93 0.46 -38.23
C GLU A 39 -58.04 -0.41 -39.48
N SER A 40 -56.95 -0.48 -40.24
CA SER A 40 -56.69 -1.61 -41.11
C SER A 40 -55.92 -2.64 -40.30
N LEU A 41 -56.54 -3.81 -40.08
CA LEU A 41 -55.90 -4.99 -39.50
C LEU A 41 -54.71 -5.39 -40.38
N LEU A 42 -53.53 -4.89 -40.03
CA LEU A 42 -52.28 -5.25 -40.67
C LEU A 42 -51.93 -6.68 -40.25
N THR A 43 -52.28 -7.64 -41.09
CA THR A 43 -51.86 -9.03 -40.94
C THR A 43 -50.37 -9.13 -41.30
N PHE A 44 -49.51 -8.93 -40.30
CA PHE A 44 -48.08 -9.20 -40.43
C PHE A 44 -47.86 -10.70 -40.61
N ARG A 45 -47.77 -11.15 -41.88
CA ARG A 45 -47.20 -12.47 -42.19
C ARG A 45 -45.70 -12.40 -41.97
N LEU A 46 -45.25 -12.75 -40.76
CA LEU A 46 -43.84 -13.00 -40.49
C LEU A 46 -43.34 -14.08 -41.45
N ARG A 47 -42.28 -13.78 -42.19
CA ARG A 47 -41.62 -14.78 -43.03
C ARG A 47 -41.12 -15.91 -42.12
N PRO A 48 -41.17 -17.19 -42.54
CA PRO A 48 -40.76 -18.33 -41.72
C PRO A 48 -39.36 -18.17 -41.09
N THR A 49 -38.46 -17.48 -41.79
CA THR A 49 -37.10 -17.18 -41.33
C THR A 49 -37.05 -16.24 -40.11
N ALA A 50 -37.96 -15.28 -40.00
CA ALA A 50 -38.04 -14.37 -38.85
C ALA A 50 -38.56 -15.07 -37.59
N VAL A 51 -39.46 -16.03 -37.74
CA VAL A 51 -39.97 -16.86 -36.64
C VAL A 51 -38.87 -17.78 -36.11
N ILE A 52 -38.06 -18.38 -36.99
CA ILE A 52 -36.92 -19.22 -36.61
C ILE A 52 -35.86 -18.41 -35.86
N ALA A 53 -35.53 -17.20 -36.33
CA ALA A 53 -34.57 -16.32 -35.65
C ALA A 53 -35.04 -15.92 -34.25
N LEU A 54 -36.33 -15.58 -34.09
CA LEU A 54 -36.93 -15.22 -32.80
C LEU A 54 -36.95 -16.41 -31.82
N LEU A 55 -37.29 -17.60 -32.31
CA LEU A 55 -37.25 -18.82 -31.50
C LEU A 55 -35.81 -19.19 -31.10
N ALA A 56 -34.83 -19.01 -31.99
CA ALA A 56 -33.42 -19.25 -31.68
C ALA A 56 -32.89 -18.27 -30.63
N THR A 57 -33.24 -16.98 -30.70
CA THR A 57 -32.88 -16.02 -29.65
C THR A 57 -33.59 -16.31 -28.34
N LEU A 58 -34.87 -16.68 -28.34
CA LEU A 58 -35.58 -17.06 -27.12
C LEU A 58 -34.99 -18.33 -26.48
N VAL A 59 -34.61 -19.34 -27.27
CA VAL A 59 -33.94 -20.55 -26.78
C VAL A 59 -32.56 -20.23 -26.22
N LEU A 60 -31.75 -19.41 -26.91
CA LEU A 60 -30.46 -18.97 -26.38
C LEU A 60 -30.62 -18.14 -25.11
N PHE A 61 -31.62 -17.26 -25.04
CA PHE A 61 -31.94 -16.48 -23.84
C PHE A 61 -32.41 -17.38 -22.69
N SER A 62 -33.22 -18.41 -22.96
CA SER A 62 -33.61 -19.42 -21.97
C SER A 62 -32.45 -20.29 -21.52
N ILE A 63 -31.49 -20.63 -22.38
CA ILE A 63 -30.25 -21.34 -21.98
C ILE A 63 -29.42 -20.44 -21.08
N VAL A 64 -29.27 -19.14 -21.39
CA VAL A 64 -28.51 -18.20 -20.57
C VAL A 64 -29.19 -17.93 -19.21
N ILE A 65 -30.53 -17.79 -19.17
CA ILE A 65 -31.27 -17.59 -17.91
C ILE A 65 -31.23 -18.85 -17.02
N ASN A 66 -31.24 -20.05 -17.62
CA ASN A 66 -31.24 -21.31 -16.86
C ASN A 66 -29.85 -21.91 -16.65
N TYR A 67 -28.79 -21.33 -17.22
CA TYR A 67 -27.42 -21.72 -16.92
C TYR A 67 -27.08 -21.26 -15.51
N ARG A 68 -27.36 -22.12 -14.53
CA ARG A 68 -26.68 -22.04 -13.24
C ARG A 68 -25.28 -22.57 -13.47
N PRO A 69 -24.22 -21.73 -13.42
CA PRO A 69 -22.86 -22.26 -13.40
C PRO A 69 -22.81 -23.32 -12.30
N PRO A 70 -22.14 -24.47 -12.54
CA PRO A 70 -21.97 -25.47 -11.51
C PRO A 70 -21.51 -24.74 -10.26
N GLN A 71 -22.27 -24.89 -9.16
CA GLN A 71 -21.85 -24.34 -7.88
C GLN A 71 -20.53 -25.03 -7.56
N VAL A 72 -19.43 -24.33 -7.82
CA VAL A 72 -18.13 -24.72 -7.30
C VAL A 72 -18.39 -24.84 -5.81
N ALA A 73 -18.31 -26.06 -5.29
CA ALA A 73 -18.52 -26.32 -3.88
C ALA A 73 -17.68 -25.29 -3.13
N ALA A 74 -18.33 -24.47 -2.29
CA ALA A 74 -17.63 -23.41 -1.58
C ALA A 74 -16.48 -24.07 -0.83
N GLN A 75 -15.25 -23.78 -1.28
CA GLN A 75 -14.06 -24.33 -0.66
C GLN A 75 -14.11 -23.97 0.82
N GLU A 76 -13.95 -24.97 1.68
CA GLU A 76 -13.99 -24.78 3.12
C GLU A 76 -12.95 -23.71 3.50
N GLN A 77 -13.43 -22.51 3.85
CA GLN A 77 -12.56 -21.42 4.26
C GLN A 77 -12.00 -21.72 5.64
N LYS A 78 -10.68 -21.90 5.72
CA LYS A 78 -9.99 -22.08 7.00
C LYS A 78 -9.81 -20.73 7.71
N PRO A 79 -9.67 -20.72 9.05
CA PRO A 79 -9.69 -19.49 9.85
C PRO A 79 -8.72 -18.39 9.39
N PHE A 80 -7.53 -18.78 8.93
CA PHE A 80 -6.49 -17.87 8.46
C PHE A 80 -6.35 -17.86 6.93
N ASN A 81 -7.45 -18.07 6.18
CA ASN A 81 -7.47 -17.61 4.80
C ASN A 81 -7.56 -16.08 4.79
N LEU A 82 -6.72 -15.42 4.00
CA LEU A 82 -6.74 -13.97 3.83
C LEU A 82 -7.86 -13.62 2.85
N THR A 83 -8.75 -12.71 3.25
CA THR A 83 -9.94 -12.34 2.48
C THR A 83 -10.19 -10.84 2.51
N SER A 84 -10.58 -10.26 1.37
CA SER A 84 -10.96 -8.85 1.26
C SER A 84 -12.27 -8.70 0.48
N ILE A 85 -12.93 -7.55 0.64
CA ILE A 85 -14.11 -7.20 -0.17
C ILE A 85 -13.68 -6.85 -1.59
N SER A 86 -12.52 -6.24 -1.75
CA SER A 86 -11.98 -5.81 -3.02
C SER A 86 -10.45 -5.94 -3.03
N PRO A 87 -9.83 -6.09 -4.21
CA PRO A 87 -8.42 -5.83 -4.36
C PRO A 87 -8.13 -4.31 -4.36
N ASP A 88 -6.86 -3.96 -4.27
CA ASP A 88 -6.31 -2.64 -4.54
C ASP A 88 -6.03 -2.46 -6.05
N VAL A 89 -5.40 -1.35 -6.41
CA VAL A 89 -5.05 -1.00 -7.80
C VAL A 89 -3.96 -1.90 -8.41
N ASN A 90 -3.23 -2.65 -7.60
CA ASN A 90 -2.25 -3.65 -8.04
C ASN A 90 -2.85 -5.07 -8.07
N GLY A 91 -4.12 -5.24 -7.70
CA GLY A 91 -4.73 -6.55 -7.52
C GLY A 91 -4.46 -7.20 -6.16
N PHE A 92 -3.69 -6.58 -5.26
CA PHE A 92 -3.47 -7.11 -3.89
C PHE A 92 -4.74 -7.00 -3.06
N GLU A 93 -4.93 -7.84 -2.06
CA GLU A 93 -6.05 -7.67 -1.14
C GLU A 93 -5.99 -6.29 -0.45
N PHE A 94 -7.11 -5.55 -0.49
CA PHE A 94 -7.21 -4.25 0.17
C PHE A 94 -7.92 -4.37 1.53
N ASN A 95 -7.25 -3.91 2.59
CA ASN A 95 -7.66 -4.06 3.99
C ASN A 95 -8.15 -5.48 4.31
N PRO A 96 -7.39 -6.54 3.97
CA PRO A 96 -7.87 -7.88 4.19
C PRO A 96 -8.06 -8.20 5.67
N ARG A 97 -8.95 -9.16 5.91
CA ARG A 97 -9.22 -9.76 7.20
C ARG A 97 -8.93 -11.26 7.14
N TRP A 98 -8.72 -11.87 8.29
CA TRP A 98 -8.74 -13.32 8.39
C TRP A 98 -10.16 -13.82 8.16
N ALA A 99 -10.33 -14.95 7.45
CA ALA A 99 -11.66 -15.51 7.17
C ALA A 99 -12.46 -15.78 8.46
N TRP A 100 -11.77 -16.10 9.56
CA TRP A 100 -12.39 -16.19 10.89
C TRP A 100 -13.15 -14.91 11.28
N GLN A 101 -12.65 -13.73 10.93
CA GLN A 101 -13.29 -12.44 11.22
C GLN A 101 -14.52 -12.15 10.35
N VAL A 102 -14.66 -12.83 9.22
CA VAL A 102 -15.89 -12.79 8.42
C VAL A 102 -17.02 -13.49 9.20
N ALA A 103 -16.71 -14.65 9.79
CA ALA A 103 -17.64 -15.42 10.61
C ALA A 103 -17.86 -14.82 12.01
N ASN A 104 -16.93 -13.99 12.50
CA ASN A 104 -16.95 -13.39 13.82
C ASN A 104 -16.72 -11.86 13.75
N PRO A 105 -17.71 -11.08 13.27
CA PRO A 105 -17.55 -9.64 13.06
C PRO A 105 -17.17 -8.90 14.34
N GLY A 106 -16.16 -8.03 14.24
CA GLY A 106 -15.66 -7.22 15.36
C GLY A 106 -14.68 -7.95 16.29
N ALA A 107 -14.55 -9.27 16.20
CA ALA A 107 -13.56 -10.03 16.97
C ALA A 107 -12.25 -10.26 16.18
N VAL A 108 -11.24 -10.76 16.88
CA VAL A 108 -9.93 -11.12 16.30
C VAL A 108 -9.59 -12.57 16.64
N PRO A 109 -9.00 -13.34 15.71
CA PRO A 109 -8.63 -14.73 15.94
C PRO A 109 -7.38 -14.86 16.80
N ASP A 110 -7.26 -15.99 17.50
CA ASP A 110 -6.06 -16.38 18.24
C ASP A 110 -5.27 -17.40 17.39
N PRO A 111 -4.16 -17.00 16.75
CA PRO A 111 -3.37 -17.90 15.92
C PRO A 111 -2.76 -19.04 16.73
N ASN A 112 -2.36 -18.83 17.99
CA ASN A 112 -1.78 -19.90 18.80
C ASN A 112 -2.77 -21.04 19.06
N LYS A 113 -4.07 -20.74 19.13
CA LYS A 113 -5.13 -21.75 19.32
C LYS A 113 -5.63 -22.36 18.02
N LEU A 114 -5.58 -21.60 16.93
CA LEU A 114 -6.20 -21.98 15.66
C LEU A 114 -5.21 -22.60 14.67
N CYS A 115 -3.93 -22.24 14.77
CA CYS A 115 -2.87 -22.68 13.86
C CYS A 115 -1.90 -23.68 14.47
N PHE A 116 -1.89 -23.83 15.80
CA PHE A 116 -0.95 -24.70 16.50
C PHE A 116 -1.67 -25.66 17.44
N ASP A 117 -1.11 -26.85 17.62
CA ASP A 117 -1.57 -27.78 18.66
C ASP A 117 -1.00 -27.44 20.04
N SER A 118 -1.29 -28.28 21.04
CA SER A 118 -0.82 -28.08 22.42
C SER A 118 0.70 -28.14 22.58
N ASP A 119 1.41 -28.75 21.63
CA ASP A 119 2.87 -28.83 21.63
C ASP A 119 3.50 -27.63 20.88
N GLY A 120 2.66 -26.72 20.36
CA GLY A 120 3.07 -25.56 19.60
C GLY A 120 3.41 -25.88 18.15
N LYS A 121 3.08 -27.08 17.65
CA LYS A 121 3.35 -27.49 16.27
C LYS A 121 2.26 -26.96 15.35
N TYR A 122 2.65 -26.47 14.18
CA TYR A 122 1.71 -25.96 13.18
C TYR A 122 0.83 -27.08 12.62
N VAL A 123 -0.50 -26.93 12.72
CA VAL A 123 -1.50 -27.95 12.33
C VAL A 123 -2.37 -27.55 11.13
N SER A 124 -1.92 -26.56 10.34
CA SER A 124 -2.62 -26.01 9.17
C SER A 124 -3.96 -25.33 9.50
N CYS A 125 -3.96 -24.00 9.49
CA CYS A 125 -5.13 -23.14 9.72
C CYS A 125 -5.56 -22.33 8.50
N THR A 126 -4.97 -22.60 7.35
CA THR A 126 -5.24 -21.90 6.10
C THR A 126 -5.20 -22.87 4.92
N THR A 127 -5.96 -22.57 3.86
CA THR A 127 -5.79 -23.21 2.55
C THR A 127 -5.03 -22.31 1.58
N ASP A 128 -4.67 -21.10 2.00
CA ASP A 128 -3.82 -20.23 1.22
C ASP A 128 -2.42 -20.84 1.12
N ALA A 129 -1.72 -20.56 0.01
CA ALA A 129 -0.30 -20.86 -0.05
C ALA A 129 0.42 -20.00 0.99
N VAL A 130 1.25 -20.65 1.82
CA VAL A 130 2.09 -19.99 2.80
C VAL A 130 3.53 -20.46 2.70
N ASP A 131 4.46 -19.60 3.10
CA ASP A 131 5.88 -19.91 3.21
C ASP A 131 6.37 -19.76 4.65
N PHE A 132 7.39 -20.52 5.04
CA PHE A 132 7.96 -20.47 6.38
C PHE A 132 9.38 -19.91 6.29
N ASP A 133 9.56 -18.71 6.85
CA ASP A 133 10.86 -18.04 6.89
C ASP A 133 11.42 -18.05 8.31
N GLU A 134 12.30 -19.01 8.56
CA GLU A 134 12.97 -19.21 9.84
C GLU A 134 14.48 -18.92 9.70
N PRO A 135 15.17 -18.52 10.78
CA PRO A 135 16.60 -18.21 10.71
C PRO A 135 17.39 -19.45 10.28
N GLU A 136 18.58 -19.23 9.73
CA GLU A 136 19.52 -20.33 9.48
C GLU A 136 19.85 -21.09 10.77
N ASP A 137 20.16 -22.38 10.63
CA ASP A 137 20.33 -23.36 11.71
C ASP A 137 21.60 -23.15 12.58
N TYR A 138 22.04 -21.91 12.79
CA TYR A 138 23.09 -21.62 13.77
C TYR A 138 22.51 -21.70 15.18
N LYS A 139 23.17 -22.49 16.03
CA LYS A 139 22.72 -22.74 17.41
C LYS A 139 22.39 -21.47 18.20
N ILE A 140 23.14 -20.38 18.01
CA ILE A 140 22.94 -19.13 18.75
C ILE A 140 21.75 -18.34 18.22
N LEU A 141 21.63 -18.14 16.89
CA LEU A 141 20.47 -17.47 16.27
C LEU A 141 19.17 -18.18 16.62
N ARG A 142 19.19 -19.50 16.45
CA ARG A 142 18.04 -20.34 16.75
C ARG A 142 17.70 -20.28 18.23
N GLN A 143 18.66 -20.10 19.13
CA GLN A 143 18.40 -19.91 20.56
C GLN A 143 17.85 -18.52 20.87
N THR A 144 18.34 -17.45 20.25
CA THR A 144 17.81 -16.09 20.48
C THR A 144 16.40 -15.94 19.93
N CYS A 145 16.14 -16.45 18.73
CA CYS A 145 14.80 -16.48 18.11
C CYS A 145 13.85 -17.51 18.77
N ARG A 146 14.32 -18.26 19.78
CA ARG A 146 13.49 -19.13 20.64
C ARG A 146 13.02 -18.44 21.91
N VAL A 147 13.73 -17.42 22.40
CA VAL A 147 13.41 -16.78 23.67
C VAL A 147 12.15 -15.95 23.48
N GLY A 148 11.00 -16.50 23.87
CA GLY A 148 9.69 -15.85 23.75
C GLY A 148 8.72 -16.52 22.76
N ALA A 149 9.23 -17.36 21.84
CA ALA A 149 8.40 -18.08 20.88
C ALA A 149 7.67 -19.26 21.55
N GLY A 150 6.34 -19.12 21.71
CA GLY A 150 5.45 -20.16 22.24
C GLY A 150 5.14 -21.29 21.27
N THR A 151 5.62 -21.22 20.02
CA THR A 151 5.32 -22.18 18.94
C THR A 151 6.61 -22.80 18.39
N GLU A 152 6.52 -23.89 17.61
CA GLU A 152 7.68 -24.54 16.99
C GLU A 152 8.33 -23.68 15.89
N VAL A 153 7.56 -22.81 15.24
CA VAL A 153 8.03 -21.91 14.16
C VAL A 153 8.87 -20.80 14.78
N LYS A 154 10.14 -20.68 14.36
CA LYS A 154 11.12 -19.72 14.92
C LYS A 154 11.36 -18.50 14.06
N GLY A 155 10.34 -18.06 13.35
CA GLY A 155 10.38 -16.94 12.40
C GLY A 155 8.97 -16.57 11.97
N HIS A 156 8.73 -16.50 10.68
CA HIS A 156 7.48 -15.99 10.10
C HIS A 156 6.73 -17.06 9.31
N ILE A 157 5.41 -16.97 9.32
CA ILE A 157 4.54 -17.68 8.36
C ILE A 157 3.97 -16.64 7.41
N ASN A 158 4.36 -16.72 6.14
CA ASN A 158 4.10 -15.71 5.12
C ASN A 158 2.89 -16.07 4.27
N TRP A 159 1.96 -15.13 4.09
CA TRP A 159 0.84 -15.27 3.16
C TRP A 159 1.16 -14.66 1.81
N ARG A 160 0.85 -13.37 1.65
CA ARG A 160 1.04 -12.62 0.41
C ARG A 160 1.02 -11.12 0.68
N ALA A 161 1.43 -10.33 -0.31
CA ALA A 161 1.39 -8.89 -0.22
C ALA A 161 -0.07 -8.39 -0.14
N ALA A 162 -0.31 -7.44 0.76
CA ALA A 162 -1.60 -6.78 0.90
C ALA A 162 -1.42 -5.28 1.08
N ALA A 163 -2.48 -4.54 0.75
CA ALA A 163 -2.55 -3.10 0.93
C ALA A 163 -3.45 -2.77 2.13
N TYR A 164 -2.94 -1.93 3.03
CA TYR A 164 -3.67 -1.43 4.19
C TYR A 164 -3.82 0.08 4.16
N ARG A 165 -5.02 0.51 4.53
CA ARG A 165 -5.33 1.87 4.92
C ARG A 165 -5.38 1.95 6.43
N THR A 166 -4.61 2.85 7.01
CA THR A 166 -4.31 2.76 8.44
C THR A 166 -4.05 4.12 9.09
N ARG A 167 -4.22 4.17 10.41
CA ARG A 167 -3.63 5.19 11.28
C ARG A 167 -2.36 4.63 11.88
N LEU A 168 -1.27 5.37 11.77
CA LEU A 168 0.01 4.97 12.34
C LEU A 168 0.14 5.41 13.80
N SER A 169 0.93 4.67 14.54
CA SER A 169 1.59 5.11 15.76
C SER A 169 3.00 4.55 15.81
N TRP A 170 3.85 5.16 16.62
CA TRP A 170 5.18 4.63 16.90
C TRP A 170 5.05 3.36 17.74
N GLY A 171 5.73 2.29 17.33
CA GLY A 171 5.91 1.08 18.13
C GLY A 171 7.21 1.21 18.91
N GLU A 172 8.32 0.92 18.25
CA GLU A 172 9.65 0.95 18.85
C GLU A 172 10.78 1.07 17.84
N PHE A 173 12.00 1.23 18.36
CA PHE A 173 13.22 0.98 17.62
C PHE A 173 13.87 -0.24 18.26
N SER A 174 13.88 -1.35 17.53
CA SER A 174 14.33 -2.63 18.05
C SER A 174 15.85 -2.65 18.24
N ILE A 175 16.34 -3.65 18.98
CA ILE A 175 17.77 -3.78 19.30
C ILE A 175 18.61 -4.23 18.10
N ASP A 176 18.00 -4.93 17.15
CA ASP A 176 18.54 -5.29 15.84
C ASP A 176 18.49 -4.13 14.83
N GLY A 177 17.89 -3.01 15.24
CA GLY A 177 17.94 -1.75 14.51
C GLY A 177 16.78 -1.58 13.55
N ASP A 178 15.67 -2.26 13.78
CA ASP A 178 14.45 -2.11 13.03
C ASP A 178 13.61 -0.95 13.56
N TYR A 179 12.95 -0.25 12.65
CA TYR A 179 11.94 0.73 13.01
C TYR A 179 10.58 0.04 12.98
N CYS A 180 9.91 0.03 14.12
CA CYS A 180 8.64 -0.66 14.28
C CYS A 180 7.50 0.35 14.42
N PHE A 181 6.55 0.31 13.50
CA PHE A 181 5.34 1.13 13.53
C PHE A 181 4.14 0.24 13.85
N GLU A 182 3.14 0.83 14.48
CA GLU A 182 1.88 0.16 14.74
C GLU A 182 0.80 0.70 13.82
N LEU A 183 0.05 -0.20 13.22
CA LEU A 183 -1.01 0.13 12.28
C LEU A 183 -2.36 -0.22 12.90
N LYS A 184 -3.27 0.74 12.84
CA LYS A 184 -4.69 0.53 13.10
C LYS A 184 -5.46 0.67 11.80
N PRO A 185 -5.87 -0.45 11.17
CA PRO A 185 -6.68 -0.42 9.97
C PRO A 185 -7.93 0.44 10.14
N VAL A 186 -8.32 1.15 9.09
CA VAL A 186 -9.53 2.00 9.09
C VAL A 186 -10.47 1.65 7.95
N ASP A 187 -11.73 2.06 8.11
CA ASP A 187 -12.75 1.91 7.08
C ASP A 187 -12.47 2.75 5.81
N GLU A 188 -13.33 2.59 4.81
CA GLU A 188 -13.24 3.29 3.52
C GLU A 188 -13.44 4.80 3.62
N ASN A 189 -13.93 5.31 4.75
CA ASN A 189 -14.18 6.74 4.98
C ASN A 189 -13.20 7.36 5.96
N TRP A 190 -12.20 6.60 6.43
CA TRP A 190 -11.25 7.03 7.46
C TRP A 190 -11.88 7.39 8.80
N SER A 191 -13.14 7.01 9.01
CA SER A 191 -13.95 7.42 10.16
C SER A 191 -13.77 6.52 11.37
N SER A 192 -13.55 5.23 11.16
CA SER A 192 -13.50 4.23 12.24
C SER A 192 -12.29 3.33 12.12
N ILE A 193 -11.62 3.09 13.25
CA ILE A 193 -10.67 1.98 13.39
C ILE A 193 -11.46 0.67 13.28
N ASN A 194 -10.90 -0.31 12.58
CA ASN A 194 -11.42 -1.66 12.51
C ASN A 194 -10.34 -2.69 12.87
N ASN A 195 -10.76 -3.95 12.99
CA ASN A 195 -9.90 -5.05 13.42
C ASN A 195 -9.33 -5.87 12.25
N ASN A 196 -9.39 -5.40 11.01
CA ASN A 196 -9.04 -6.20 9.84
C ASN A 196 -7.59 -6.71 9.91
N GLY A 197 -7.43 -8.03 9.87
CA GLY A 197 -6.12 -8.68 9.92
C GLY A 197 -5.49 -8.71 11.32
N LEU A 198 -6.10 -8.10 12.34
CA LEU A 198 -5.59 -8.18 13.71
C LEU A 198 -5.76 -9.59 14.29
N THR A 199 -4.98 -9.90 15.33
CA THR A 199 -5.03 -11.15 16.10
C THR A 199 -5.15 -10.85 17.59
N THR A 200 -5.47 -11.84 18.43
CA THR A 200 -5.54 -11.63 19.89
C THR A 200 -4.20 -11.30 20.52
N ASN A 201 -3.10 -11.68 19.87
CA ASN A 201 -1.75 -11.54 20.40
C ASN A 201 -1.19 -10.12 20.25
N ARG A 202 -1.81 -9.27 19.41
CA ARG A 202 -1.49 -7.85 19.29
C ARG A 202 -2.70 -7.01 18.86
N PRO A 203 -3.00 -5.88 19.54
CA PRO A 203 -4.15 -5.03 19.20
C PRO A 203 -3.95 -4.10 18.00
N THR A 204 -2.87 -4.31 17.24
CA THR A 204 -2.42 -3.53 16.08
C THR A 204 -1.71 -4.47 15.10
N LEU A 205 -1.62 -4.10 13.82
CA LEU A 205 -0.70 -4.77 12.90
C LEU A 205 0.68 -4.21 13.18
N HIS A 206 1.63 -5.09 13.48
CA HIS A 206 3.03 -4.68 13.58
C HIS A 206 3.58 -4.42 12.18
N MET A 207 4.44 -3.43 12.05
CA MET A 207 5.12 -3.12 10.80
C MET A 207 6.58 -2.86 11.12
N GLU A 208 7.45 -3.68 10.57
CA GLU A 208 8.88 -3.62 10.85
C GLU A 208 9.67 -3.17 9.61
N PHE A 209 10.68 -2.33 9.85
CA PHE A 209 11.60 -1.85 8.83
C PHE A 209 13.05 -2.05 9.24
N HIS A 210 13.77 -2.90 8.51
CA HIS A 210 15.21 -2.96 8.65
C HIS A 210 15.90 -1.66 8.26
N ALA A 211 16.52 -0.98 9.23
CA ALA A 211 17.16 0.32 9.02
C ALA A 211 18.20 0.28 7.90
N GLY A 212 18.97 -0.82 7.84
CA GLY A 212 20.00 -1.05 6.84
C GLY A 212 19.46 -1.21 5.42
N GLU A 213 18.17 -1.50 5.24
CA GLU A 213 17.52 -1.57 3.93
C GLU A 213 16.83 -0.26 3.59
N MET A 214 16.34 0.48 4.58
CA MET A 214 15.45 1.62 4.37
C MET A 214 15.94 2.93 4.96
N ILE A 215 15.54 3.24 6.21
CA ILE A 215 15.60 4.59 6.78
C ILE A 215 17.02 5.15 6.87
N LYS A 216 18.04 4.28 6.95
CA LYS A 216 19.45 4.70 6.84
C LYS A 216 19.79 5.36 5.50
N HIS A 217 19.10 4.97 4.43
CA HIS A 217 19.33 5.47 3.07
C HIS A 217 18.45 6.66 2.71
N PHE A 218 17.47 7.01 3.54
CA PHE A 218 16.52 8.07 3.25
C PHE A 218 17.09 9.45 3.60
N ASN A 219 16.95 10.40 2.66
CA ASN A 219 17.73 11.63 2.64
C ASN A 219 16.90 12.90 2.40
N THR A 220 15.58 12.81 2.24
CA THR A 220 14.72 14.00 2.28
C THR A 220 14.59 14.53 3.71
N SER A 221 14.05 15.74 3.88
CA SER A 221 14.08 16.43 5.17
C SER A 221 13.38 15.61 6.23
N TRP A 222 12.13 15.22 5.97
CA TRP A 222 11.31 14.53 6.96
C TRP A 222 11.93 13.20 7.40
N TRP A 223 12.45 12.40 6.47
CA TRP A 223 13.09 11.12 6.81
C TRP A 223 14.37 11.30 7.63
N LYS A 224 15.15 12.35 7.36
CA LYS A 224 16.33 12.68 8.17
C LYS A 224 15.95 13.12 9.57
N ASP A 225 14.93 13.97 9.68
CA ASP A 225 14.45 14.50 10.95
C ASP A 225 13.84 13.37 11.79
N PHE A 226 13.03 12.50 11.18
CA PHE A 226 12.49 11.31 11.82
C PHE A 226 13.59 10.37 12.33
N ARG A 227 14.56 10.03 11.48
CA ARG A 227 15.70 9.19 11.87
C ARG A 227 16.49 9.81 13.03
N LYS A 228 16.72 11.12 12.98
CA LYS A 228 17.42 11.85 14.04
C LYS A 228 16.60 11.85 15.34
N SER A 229 15.28 11.94 15.27
CA SER A 229 14.40 11.97 16.45
C SER A 229 14.29 10.63 17.17
N VAL A 230 14.32 9.51 16.42
CA VAL A 230 14.34 8.17 17.02
C VAL A 230 15.70 7.89 17.67
N GLY A 231 16.78 8.45 17.09
CA GLY A 231 18.16 8.10 17.45
C GLY A 231 18.54 6.72 16.91
N ILE A 232 19.82 6.36 17.03
CA ILE A 232 20.33 5.01 16.72
C ILE A 232 20.42 4.13 17.99
N ARG A 233 19.73 4.54 19.06
CA ARG A 233 19.70 3.83 20.34
C ARG A 233 18.27 3.44 20.62
N GLN A 234 18.09 2.28 21.25
CA GLN A 234 16.84 1.91 21.88
C GLN A 234 16.41 3.08 22.75
N ILE A 235 15.25 3.67 22.47
CA ILE A 235 14.71 4.84 23.16
C ILE A 235 14.74 4.58 24.68
N GLN A 236 15.66 5.21 25.41
CA GLN A 236 15.92 4.89 26.82
C GLN A 236 15.08 5.75 27.76
N THR A 237 14.51 6.84 27.24
CA THR A 237 13.75 7.82 28.04
C THR A 237 12.34 8.01 27.48
N SER A 238 11.39 8.34 28.36
CA SER A 238 10.02 8.70 27.95
C SER A 238 10.00 9.87 26.96
N THR A 239 10.92 10.83 27.10
CA THR A 239 11.00 12.01 26.24
C THR A 239 11.40 11.68 24.80
N GLU A 240 12.33 10.76 24.57
CA GLU A 240 12.69 10.29 23.22
C GLU A 240 11.54 9.52 22.56
N ARG A 241 10.78 8.74 23.35
CA ARG A 241 9.55 8.08 22.89
C ARG A 241 8.52 9.10 22.45
N ASP A 242 8.36 10.18 23.20
CA ASP A 242 7.43 11.26 22.88
C ASP A 242 7.76 11.91 21.53
N PHE A 243 9.04 12.04 21.17
CA PHE A 243 9.43 12.61 19.88
C PHE A 243 9.07 11.70 18.70
N ALA A 244 9.49 10.43 18.71
CA ALA A 244 9.15 9.48 17.64
C ALA A 244 7.64 9.33 17.48
N THR A 245 6.91 9.35 18.61
CA THR A 245 5.44 9.31 18.65
C THR A 245 4.82 10.49 17.90
N ARG A 246 5.36 11.73 18.01
CA ARG A 246 4.83 12.90 17.27
C ARG A 246 4.95 12.77 15.75
N PHE A 247 5.94 12.02 15.27
CA PHE A 247 6.14 11.82 13.84
C PHE A 247 5.14 10.86 13.21
N LEU A 248 4.39 10.06 13.99
CA LEU A 248 3.56 9.00 13.42
C LEU A 248 2.15 8.94 13.99
N THR A 249 1.96 9.25 15.27
CA THR A 249 0.69 9.03 15.97
C THR A 249 -0.48 9.74 15.29
N GLY A 250 -1.48 8.95 14.92
CA GLY A 250 -2.71 9.39 14.27
C GLY A 250 -2.56 9.76 12.80
N LYS A 251 -1.35 9.69 12.23
CA LYS A 251 -1.14 10.02 10.83
C LYS A 251 -1.82 9.00 9.93
N ARG A 252 -2.46 9.50 8.87
CA ARG A 252 -3.03 8.67 7.82
C ARG A 252 -1.91 8.03 7.03
N ALA A 253 -2.02 6.74 6.76
CA ALA A 253 -1.09 6.08 5.87
C ALA A 253 -1.76 5.03 4.99
N MET A 254 -1.11 4.81 3.86
CA MET A 254 -1.37 3.72 2.93
C MET A 254 -0.10 2.88 2.87
N VAL A 255 -0.22 1.59 3.17
CA VAL A 255 0.91 0.68 3.35
C VAL A 255 0.70 -0.52 2.44
N ILE A 256 1.75 -0.96 1.75
CA ILE A 256 1.78 -2.25 1.04
C ILE A 256 2.93 -3.07 1.63
N GLY A 257 2.63 -4.25 2.16
CA GLY A 257 3.62 -5.13 2.78
C GLY A 257 3.22 -6.59 2.68
N LEU A 258 4.16 -7.49 2.95
CA LEU A 258 3.92 -8.92 3.05
C LEU A 258 3.16 -9.21 4.36
N VAL A 259 1.97 -9.78 4.27
CA VAL A 259 1.21 -10.21 5.46
C VAL A 259 1.80 -11.51 5.97
N ASN A 260 2.18 -11.52 7.24
CA ASN A 260 2.74 -12.70 7.89
C ASN A 260 2.17 -12.89 9.32
N LEU A 261 2.48 -14.03 9.94
CA LEU A 261 2.47 -14.19 11.38
C LEU A 261 3.90 -14.21 11.92
N ASP A 262 4.24 -13.23 12.75
CA ASP A 262 5.51 -13.15 13.48
C ASP A 262 5.45 -14.07 14.70
N CYS A 263 5.96 -15.29 14.53
CA CYS A 263 5.92 -16.33 15.55
C CYS A 263 7.08 -16.28 16.56
N VAL A 264 8.05 -15.39 16.34
CA VAL A 264 9.09 -15.10 17.33
C VAL A 264 8.47 -14.32 18.50
N HIS A 265 7.52 -13.44 18.20
CA HIS A 265 6.86 -12.59 19.18
C HIS A 265 5.41 -13.01 19.46
N ASN A 266 5.21 -14.31 19.71
CA ASN A 266 3.92 -14.89 20.08
C ASN A 266 2.87 -14.90 18.94
N CYS A 267 3.30 -15.08 17.69
CA CYS A 267 2.46 -15.23 16.49
C CYS A 267 1.36 -14.17 16.43
N TYR A 268 1.68 -12.93 16.06
CA TYR A 268 0.67 -11.94 15.69
C TYR A 268 0.82 -11.56 14.22
N THR A 269 -0.21 -10.95 13.65
CA THR A 269 -0.11 -10.42 12.29
C THR A 269 0.87 -9.26 12.23
N GLU A 270 1.79 -9.37 11.29
CA GLU A 270 2.76 -8.34 10.96
C GLU A 270 2.74 -8.07 9.44
N LEU A 271 3.18 -6.87 9.06
CA LEU A 271 3.62 -6.54 7.71
C LEU A 271 5.15 -6.41 7.67
N HIS A 272 5.84 -7.39 7.09
CA HIS A 272 7.29 -7.38 6.96
C HIS A 272 7.71 -8.34 5.82
N PRO A 273 8.50 -7.91 4.81
CA PRO A 273 8.89 -6.54 4.53
C PRO A 273 7.75 -5.64 4.04
N ILE A 274 7.95 -4.34 4.22
CA ILE A 274 7.14 -3.31 3.57
C ILE A 274 7.71 -2.96 2.20
N TYR A 275 6.82 -2.96 1.20
CA TYR A 275 7.12 -2.61 -0.19
C TYR A 275 6.84 -1.14 -0.48
N ALA A 276 5.77 -0.55 0.07
CA ALA A 276 5.52 0.88 -0.07
C ALA A 276 4.79 1.47 1.13
N VAL A 277 5.05 2.75 1.40
CA VAL A 277 4.25 3.55 2.32
C VAL A 277 4.02 4.95 1.77
N ALA A 278 2.86 5.54 2.05
CA ALA A 278 2.60 6.96 1.96
C ALA A 278 2.01 7.41 3.29
N ILE A 279 2.70 8.31 3.99
CA ILE A 279 2.29 8.85 5.29
C ILE A 279 1.94 10.33 5.11
N ASN A 280 0.74 10.73 5.48
CA ASN A 280 0.38 12.14 5.54
C ASN A 280 1.07 12.78 6.75
N ILE A 281 2.17 13.48 6.51
CA ILE A 281 3.03 14.03 7.55
C ILE A 281 2.63 15.43 7.97
N GLU A 282 1.96 16.17 7.10
CA GLU A 282 1.49 17.54 7.35
C GLU A 282 0.19 17.79 6.59
N THR A 283 -0.81 18.36 7.28
CA THR A 283 -1.97 19.00 6.65
C THR A 283 -2.03 20.43 7.16
N ARG A 284 -1.85 21.39 6.24
CA ARG A 284 -1.74 22.81 6.59
C ARG A 284 -3.12 23.42 6.82
N LYS A 285 -3.12 24.55 7.52
CA LYS A 285 -4.31 25.41 7.58
C LYS A 285 -4.70 25.84 6.15
N PRO A 286 -5.99 26.10 5.90
CA PRO A 286 -6.42 26.63 4.61
C PRO A 286 -5.62 27.89 4.24
N ASN A 287 -5.17 27.92 2.98
CA ASN A 287 -4.56 29.08 2.35
C ASN A 287 -5.62 30.19 2.17
N ALA A 288 -5.18 31.40 1.83
CA ALA A 288 -6.07 32.55 1.63
C ALA A 288 -7.12 32.34 0.51
N ASP A 289 -6.83 31.46 -0.45
CA ASP A 289 -7.75 31.07 -1.53
C ASP A 289 -8.67 29.90 -1.14
N GLY A 290 -8.65 29.47 0.13
CA GLY A 290 -9.41 28.33 0.65
C GLY A 290 -8.83 26.97 0.29
N SER A 291 -7.72 26.89 -0.46
CA SER A 291 -7.05 25.60 -0.72
C SER A 291 -6.34 25.07 0.52
N VAL A 292 -6.11 23.76 0.59
CA VAL A 292 -5.41 23.10 1.70
C VAL A 292 -4.18 22.37 1.17
N ASP A 293 -3.01 22.65 1.73
CA ASP A 293 -1.77 21.95 1.38
C ASP A 293 -1.57 20.73 2.27
N GLU A 294 -1.14 19.62 1.68
CA GLU A 294 -0.68 18.42 2.38
C GLU A 294 0.72 18.03 1.95
N VAL A 295 1.47 17.43 2.86
CA VAL A 295 2.77 16.81 2.58
C VAL A 295 2.71 15.34 2.95
N TRP A 296 3.18 14.50 2.03
CA TRP A 296 3.20 13.05 2.17
C TRP A 296 4.63 12.53 2.11
N ALA A 297 5.11 11.87 3.16
CA ALA A 297 6.37 11.13 3.14
C ALA A 297 6.13 9.74 2.55
N ILE A 298 6.90 9.40 1.51
CA ILE A 298 6.63 8.22 0.70
C ILE A 298 7.92 7.43 0.48
N PHE A 299 7.82 6.10 0.45
CA PHE A 299 8.84 5.24 -0.14
C PHE A 299 8.21 4.08 -0.92
N ALA A 300 8.98 3.52 -1.86
CA ALA A 300 8.63 2.35 -2.65
C ALA A 300 9.87 1.48 -2.96
N ARG A 301 9.71 0.16 -2.86
CA ARG A 301 10.66 -0.92 -3.23
C ARG A 301 9.87 -2.19 -3.54
N ASN A 302 10.53 -3.19 -4.12
CA ASN A 302 9.93 -4.50 -4.45
C ASN A 302 10.73 -5.68 -3.88
N TRP A 303 11.44 -5.46 -2.76
CA TRP A 303 12.30 -6.44 -2.10
C TRP A 303 12.50 -6.11 -0.60
N GLY A 304 12.80 -7.10 0.25
CA GLY A 304 13.25 -6.93 1.64
C GLY A 304 13.36 -8.27 2.39
N ASN A 305 13.96 -8.32 3.59
CA ASN A 305 13.82 -9.47 4.52
C ASN A 305 12.82 -9.17 5.63
N GLU A 306 12.62 -10.16 6.50
CA GLU A 306 11.87 -10.06 7.75
C GLU A 306 12.82 -10.00 8.96
N GLY A 307 13.93 -9.27 8.83
CA GLY A 307 14.85 -9.03 9.95
C GLY A 307 15.75 -10.21 10.32
N TRP A 308 16.11 -10.27 11.60
CA TRP A 308 17.16 -11.17 12.10
C TRP A 308 16.71 -12.63 12.22
N CYS A 309 15.45 -12.86 12.59
CA CYS A 309 14.85 -14.20 12.74
C CYS A 309 14.18 -14.70 11.45
N SER A 310 14.67 -14.21 10.31
CA SER A 310 14.35 -14.68 8.97
C SER A 310 15.67 -14.93 8.24
N ARG A 311 15.67 -15.75 7.20
CA ARG A 311 16.83 -15.97 6.32
C ARG A 311 16.59 -15.47 4.90
N ASP A 312 15.34 -15.33 4.50
CA ASP A 312 14.99 -15.15 3.10
C ASP A 312 14.89 -13.66 2.69
N GLN A 313 15.07 -13.43 1.40
CA GLN A 313 14.63 -12.20 0.74
C GLN A 313 13.28 -12.42 0.07
N HIS A 314 12.35 -11.53 0.37
CA HIS A 314 11.01 -11.52 -0.19
C HIS A 314 10.93 -10.52 -1.32
N TYR A 315 10.55 -11.01 -2.50
CA TYR A 315 10.45 -10.22 -3.72
C TYR A 315 9.00 -10.04 -4.16
N LEU A 316 8.65 -8.80 -4.48
CA LEU A 316 7.38 -8.48 -5.11
C LEU A 316 7.55 -8.54 -6.63
N ASN A 317 6.94 -9.54 -7.27
CA ASN A 317 6.98 -9.66 -8.72
C ASN A 317 6.07 -8.60 -9.37
N LEU A 318 6.68 -7.63 -10.05
CA LEU A 318 5.97 -6.55 -10.74
C LEU A 318 5.97 -6.74 -12.27
N GLU A 319 6.51 -7.84 -12.80
CA GLU A 319 6.61 -8.05 -14.26
C GLU A 319 5.23 -8.08 -14.92
N THR A 320 4.23 -8.62 -14.22
CA THR A 320 2.84 -8.62 -14.67
C THR A 320 2.24 -7.21 -14.74
N HIS A 321 2.81 -6.25 -14.02
CA HIS A 321 2.34 -4.86 -13.94
C HIS A 321 3.24 -3.90 -14.69
N SER A 322 3.93 -4.35 -15.74
CA SER A 322 4.90 -3.53 -16.49
C SER A 322 5.96 -2.89 -15.57
N ASN A 323 6.37 -3.62 -14.53
CA ASN A 323 7.34 -3.18 -13.53
C ASN A 323 6.88 -1.94 -12.73
N LYS A 324 5.57 -1.76 -12.57
CA LYS A 324 4.99 -0.66 -11.81
C LYS A 324 4.45 -1.13 -10.47
N LEU A 325 4.86 -0.45 -9.40
CA LEU A 325 4.18 -0.51 -8.10
C LEU A 325 3.28 0.73 -7.99
N LEU A 326 2.01 0.51 -7.68
CA LEU A 326 1.02 1.54 -7.56
C LEU A 326 0.65 1.76 -6.09
N LEU A 327 0.48 3.00 -5.67
CA LEU A 327 0.01 3.35 -4.33
C LEU A 327 -1.03 4.45 -4.42
N THR A 328 -2.12 4.34 -3.68
CA THR A 328 -3.17 5.36 -3.68
C THR A 328 -3.04 6.27 -2.47
N ILE A 329 -3.25 7.56 -2.67
CA ILE A 329 -3.47 8.57 -1.63
C ILE A 329 -4.98 8.88 -1.62
N PRO A 330 -5.62 8.93 -0.44
CA PRO A 330 -7.04 9.25 -0.35
C PRO A 330 -7.34 10.63 -0.94
N TRP A 331 -8.52 10.78 -1.54
CA TRP A 331 -8.97 12.06 -2.06
C TRP A 331 -9.16 13.08 -0.95
N GLY A 332 -8.46 14.21 -0.99
CA GLY A 332 -8.69 15.32 -0.09
C GLY A 332 -8.06 15.20 1.32
N PRO A 333 -8.04 16.33 2.03
CA PRO A 333 -7.54 16.39 3.39
C PRO A 333 -8.49 15.70 4.38
N ASP A 334 -7.92 15.20 5.49
CA ASP A 334 -8.69 14.66 6.62
C ASP A 334 -9.41 15.81 7.34
N THR A 335 -10.60 16.16 6.88
CA THR A 335 -11.39 17.22 7.51
C THR A 335 -12.68 16.66 8.09
N PRO A 336 -13.21 17.26 9.17
CA PRO A 336 -14.53 16.90 9.69
C PRO A 336 -15.65 17.02 8.65
N ALA A 337 -15.46 17.85 7.62
CA ALA A 337 -16.39 18.01 6.49
C ALA A 337 -16.24 16.92 5.41
N GLY A 338 -15.40 15.90 5.66
CA GLY A 338 -15.11 14.82 4.73
C GLY A 338 -14.22 15.23 3.54
N ASN A 339 -14.07 14.30 2.61
CA ASN A 339 -13.24 14.41 1.42
C ASN A 339 -13.92 15.21 0.31
N SER A 340 -14.17 16.50 0.53
CA SER A 340 -14.94 17.36 -0.38
C SER A 340 -14.11 18.13 -1.41
N ALA A 341 -12.83 17.79 -1.60
CA ALA A 341 -11.96 18.54 -2.52
C ALA A 341 -12.51 18.52 -3.96
N LEU A 342 -12.52 19.69 -4.62
CA LEU A 342 -13.00 19.87 -5.99
C LEU A 342 -11.94 19.55 -7.04
N ALA A 343 -10.67 19.73 -6.68
CA ALA A 343 -9.52 19.48 -7.54
C ALA A 343 -8.26 19.37 -6.68
N TRP A 344 -7.17 18.97 -7.32
CA TRP A 344 -5.85 18.90 -6.71
C TRP A 344 -4.78 19.38 -7.70
N ASP A 345 -3.65 19.81 -7.17
CA ASP A 345 -2.45 20.13 -7.94
C ASP A 345 -1.21 19.59 -7.18
N VAL A 346 -0.17 19.14 -7.89
CA VAL A 346 1.14 18.89 -7.28
C VAL A 346 1.85 20.23 -7.11
N VAL A 347 2.29 20.52 -5.89
CA VAL A 347 3.10 21.72 -5.62
C VAL A 347 4.56 21.36 -5.85
N GLY A 348 5.16 21.89 -6.92
CA GLY A 348 6.56 21.61 -7.28
C GLY A 348 7.55 21.97 -6.16
N ASP A 349 7.32 23.09 -5.48
CA ASP A 349 8.15 23.53 -4.36
C ASP A 349 7.93 22.64 -3.12
N GLY A 350 8.98 21.92 -2.75
CA GLY A 350 8.98 20.95 -1.64
C GLY A 350 8.63 19.53 -2.06
N THR A 351 8.17 19.30 -3.30
CA THR A 351 8.05 17.93 -3.83
C THR A 351 9.41 17.42 -4.27
N THR A 352 9.90 16.35 -3.64
CA THR A 352 11.23 15.81 -3.96
C THR A 352 11.27 14.29 -3.81
N PHE A 353 11.88 13.62 -4.78
CA PHE A 353 12.07 12.17 -4.77
C PHE A 353 13.50 11.82 -5.15
N LEU A 354 14.06 10.86 -4.41
CA LEU A 354 15.41 10.35 -4.57
C LEU A 354 15.35 8.85 -4.83
N THR A 355 16.24 8.38 -5.70
CA THR A 355 16.47 6.95 -5.92
C THR A 355 17.96 6.62 -5.94
N ASN A 356 18.28 5.38 -5.59
CA ASN A 356 19.62 4.79 -5.68
C ASN A 356 19.85 4.04 -7.02
N ASN A 357 18.85 3.97 -7.91
CA ASN A 357 18.92 3.17 -9.12
C ASN A 357 18.42 3.98 -10.33
N ASN A 358 19.19 3.98 -11.43
CA ASN A 358 18.88 4.77 -12.63
C ASN A 358 17.80 4.16 -13.55
N GLN A 359 17.41 2.92 -13.30
CA GLN A 359 16.28 2.26 -13.96
C GLN A 359 14.96 2.48 -13.20
N ALA A 360 15.04 2.98 -11.96
CA ALA A 360 13.89 3.32 -11.16
C ALA A 360 13.42 4.76 -11.45
N SER A 361 12.11 4.98 -11.48
CA SER A 361 11.53 6.31 -11.65
C SER A 361 10.14 6.43 -11.00
N GLY A 362 9.65 7.67 -10.88
CA GLY A 362 8.39 8.00 -10.21
C GLY A 362 8.54 8.85 -8.94
N PRO A 363 7.42 9.18 -8.29
CA PRO A 363 6.07 8.82 -8.73
C PRO A 363 5.64 9.64 -9.94
N GLU A 364 4.99 8.97 -10.89
CA GLU A 364 3.99 9.63 -11.74
C GLU A 364 2.71 9.79 -10.93
N VAL A 365 2.10 10.97 -10.97
CA VAL A 365 0.94 11.32 -10.14
C VAL A 365 -0.27 11.55 -11.04
N SER A 366 -1.33 10.77 -10.83
CA SER A 366 -2.58 10.85 -11.61
C SER A 366 -3.80 10.68 -10.70
N ALA A 367 -4.99 11.01 -11.20
CA ALA A 367 -6.24 10.73 -10.49
C ALA A 367 -6.74 9.33 -10.82
N VAL A 368 -7.36 8.63 -9.85
CA VAL A 368 -8.06 7.36 -10.10
C VAL A 368 -9.52 7.50 -9.70
N GLY A 369 -10.39 7.65 -10.71
CA GLY A 369 -11.84 7.73 -10.55
C GLY A 369 -12.27 8.67 -9.42
N SER A 370 -13.28 8.25 -8.65
CA SER A 370 -13.71 8.92 -7.42
C SER A 370 -12.86 8.55 -6.18
N GLY A 371 -11.80 7.76 -6.33
CA GLY A 371 -11.15 7.03 -5.22
C GLY A 371 -9.90 7.67 -4.64
N GLY A 372 -9.28 8.64 -5.31
CA GLY A 372 -8.05 9.29 -4.81
C GLY A 372 -7.04 9.67 -5.88
N ILE A 373 -5.80 9.87 -5.43
CA ILE A 373 -4.63 10.11 -6.27
C ILE A 373 -3.83 8.81 -6.35
N LEU A 374 -3.41 8.43 -7.55
CA LEU A 374 -2.54 7.30 -7.82
C LEU A 374 -1.10 7.77 -7.98
N LEU A 375 -0.21 7.09 -7.27
CA LEU A 375 1.23 7.20 -7.41
C LEU A 375 1.73 5.97 -8.13
N SER A 376 2.42 6.14 -9.25
CA SER A 376 3.01 5.04 -10.01
C SER A 376 4.53 5.10 -9.98
N PHE A 377 5.15 4.04 -9.46
CA PHE A 377 6.60 3.88 -9.37
C PHE A 377 7.05 2.81 -10.35
N VAL A 378 7.98 3.14 -11.23
CA VAL A 378 8.66 2.14 -12.07
C VAL A 378 9.87 1.64 -11.29
N LEU A 379 9.91 0.35 -11.00
CA LEU A 379 11.00 -0.31 -10.28
C LEU A 379 11.62 -1.39 -11.18
N PRO A 380 12.95 -1.50 -11.28
CA PRO A 380 13.59 -2.61 -11.96
C PRO A 380 13.35 -3.94 -11.22
N LYS A 381 14.04 -5.00 -11.63
CA LYS A 381 13.93 -6.30 -10.95
C LYS A 381 14.32 -6.15 -9.48
N ALA A 382 13.68 -6.96 -8.63
CA ALA A 382 13.89 -6.92 -7.18
C ALA A 382 15.38 -7.08 -6.79
N ASP A 383 16.13 -7.91 -7.52
CA ASP A 383 17.58 -8.11 -7.36
C ASP A 383 18.41 -6.84 -7.53
N ASP A 384 17.92 -5.86 -8.31
CA ASP A 384 18.59 -4.57 -8.54
C ASP A 384 18.43 -3.60 -7.35
N ARG A 385 17.63 -4.00 -6.35
CA ARG A 385 17.49 -3.34 -5.04
C ARG A 385 17.19 -1.86 -5.10
N ALA A 386 16.42 -1.49 -6.11
CA ALA A 386 15.96 -0.13 -6.26
C ALA A 386 15.11 0.28 -5.05
N ARG A 387 15.30 1.52 -4.64
CA ARG A 387 14.50 2.19 -3.61
C ARG A 387 14.21 3.59 -4.12
N ILE A 388 12.97 4.01 -3.95
CA ILE A 388 12.53 5.39 -4.16
C ILE A 388 12.00 5.88 -2.82
N HIS A 389 12.40 7.07 -2.41
CA HIS A 389 11.79 7.75 -1.26
C HIS A 389 11.71 9.24 -1.51
N GLY A 390 10.76 9.90 -0.87
CA GLY A 390 10.52 11.30 -1.12
C GLY A 390 9.44 11.92 -0.24
N GLU A 391 9.17 13.18 -0.57
CA GLU A 391 8.08 13.99 -0.04
C GLU A 391 7.26 14.50 -1.23
N LEU A 392 5.95 14.24 -1.22
CA LEU A 392 5.00 14.75 -2.20
C LEU A 392 4.16 15.84 -1.54
N ARG A 393 4.13 17.03 -2.16
CA ARG A 393 3.25 18.11 -1.74
C ARG A 393 2.05 18.23 -2.66
N LEU A 394 0.87 18.15 -2.08
CA LEU A 394 -0.40 18.28 -2.76
C LEU A 394 -1.10 19.56 -2.31
N ARG A 395 -1.80 20.22 -3.22
CA ARG A 395 -2.72 21.31 -2.92
C ARG A 395 -4.12 20.91 -3.32
N TRP A 396 -5.02 20.87 -2.36
CA TRP A 396 -6.42 20.54 -2.54
C TRP A 396 -7.23 21.83 -2.69
N LYS A 397 -7.99 21.95 -3.78
CA LYS A 397 -8.96 23.05 -3.94
C LYS A 397 -10.24 22.65 -3.23
N MET A 398 -10.58 23.33 -2.14
CA MET A 398 -11.78 23.04 -1.38
C MET A 398 -12.97 23.82 -1.94
N PRO A 399 -14.21 23.32 -1.77
CA PRO A 399 -15.40 24.11 -2.03
C PRO A 399 -15.35 25.40 -1.19
N PRO A 400 -15.91 26.51 -1.69
CA PRO A 400 -16.06 27.70 -0.87
C PRO A 400 -16.79 27.31 0.41
N THR A 401 -16.17 27.54 1.56
CA THR A 401 -16.85 27.32 2.84
C THR A 401 -18.03 28.28 2.84
N THR A 402 -19.25 27.78 2.72
CA THR A 402 -20.45 28.56 3.03
C THR A 402 -20.38 28.81 4.51
N VAL A 403 -19.66 29.85 4.92
CA VAL A 403 -19.73 30.37 6.28
C VAL A 403 -21.22 30.62 6.49
N PRO A 404 -21.89 29.88 7.40
CA PRO A 404 -23.27 30.19 7.73
C PRO A 404 -23.25 31.68 8.08
N ALA A 405 -24.02 32.49 7.33
CA ALA A 405 -24.05 33.93 7.55
C ALA A 405 -24.19 34.13 9.05
N ALA A 406 -23.16 34.72 9.68
CA ALA A 406 -23.15 34.86 11.12
C ALA A 406 -24.49 35.52 11.49
N PRO A 407 -25.30 34.92 12.40
CA PRO A 407 -26.50 35.60 12.86
C PRO A 407 -26.03 37.00 13.27
N SER A 408 -26.68 38.03 12.74
CA SER A 408 -26.31 39.42 12.97
C SER A 408 -26.44 39.72 14.46
N VAL A 409 -25.40 39.45 15.23
CA VAL A 409 -25.36 39.78 16.65
C VAL A 409 -25.07 41.28 16.69
N SER A 410 -26.09 42.07 17.02
CA SER A 410 -25.93 43.49 17.35
C SER A 410 -24.78 43.62 18.35
N ALA A 411 -23.80 44.45 17.99
CA ALA A 411 -22.59 44.68 18.74
C ALA A 411 -22.90 45.09 20.19
N MET A 412 -22.57 44.22 21.15
CA MET A 412 -22.19 44.69 22.48
C MET A 412 -20.66 44.68 22.53
N ALA A 413 -20.11 45.88 22.68
CA ALA A 413 -18.69 46.12 22.80
C ALA A 413 -18.13 45.43 24.05
N ASN A 414 -17.03 44.69 23.90
CA ASN A 414 -16.11 44.38 24.99
C ASN A 414 -14.71 44.03 24.45
N PRO A 415 -13.67 44.12 25.30
CA PRO A 415 -12.42 44.77 24.93
C PRO A 415 -11.35 43.82 24.40
N ALA A 416 -10.39 44.44 23.73
CA ALA A 416 -9.26 43.86 23.03
C ALA A 416 -8.52 42.76 23.83
N MET A 417 -8.40 41.58 23.23
CA MET A 417 -7.37 40.61 23.59
C MET A 417 -6.30 40.54 22.49
N SER A 418 -5.07 40.62 22.97
CA SER A 418 -3.82 40.75 22.24
C SER A 418 -3.48 39.52 21.41
N ALA A 419 -2.97 39.76 20.19
CA ALA A 419 -2.48 38.73 19.28
C ALA A 419 -1.21 38.06 19.81
N THR A 420 -1.19 36.73 19.85
CA THR A 420 0.02 35.95 20.16
C THR A 420 0.59 35.32 18.88
N SER A 421 1.91 35.45 18.79
CA SER A 421 2.81 35.29 17.64
C SER A 421 3.11 33.84 17.22
N THR A 422 3.53 33.69 15.96
CA THR A 422 3.97 32.50 15.20
C THR A 422 5.33 31.92 15.65
N ALA A 423 5.59 31.77 16.96
CA ALA A 423 6.86 31.28 17.52
C ALA A 423 7.10 29.75 17.73
N PRO A 424 6.24 28.75 17.40
CA PRO A 424 6.44 27.39 17.90
C PRO A 424 7.70 26.67 17.42
N GLN A 425 8.12 26.87 16.17
CA GLN A 425 9.09 25.97 15.52
C GLN A 425 10.55 26.26 15.90
N GLU A 426 10.93 27.53 16.07
CA GLU A 426 12.28 27.89 16.52
C GLU A 426 12.51 27.57 18.00
N GLU A 427 11.47 27.63 18.83
CA GLU A 427 11.56 27.22 20.23
C GLU A 427 11.67 25.70 20.37
N GLU A 428 10.99 24.95 19.50
CA GLU A 428 11.05 23.49 19.45
C GLU A 428 12.44 22.99 18.97
N ASP A 429 13.04 23.64 17.97
CA ASP A 429 14.41 23.35 17.53
C ASP A 429 15.47 23.69 18.59
N ARG A 430 15.21 24.72 19.41
CA ARG A 430 16.10 25.11 20.52
C ARG A 430 16.05 24.09 21.66
N GLU A 431 14.87 23.57 21.98
CA GLU A 431 14.69 22.52 22.99
C GLU A 431 15.28 21.18 22.52
N LEU A 432 15.11 20.82 21.24
CA LEU A 432 15.77 19.65 20.63
C LEU A 432 17.30 19.72 20.73
N SER A 433 17.86 20.89 20.47
CA SER A 433 19.30 21.16 20.61
C SER A 433 19.81 21.01 22.05
N LYS A 434 19.00 21.34 23.06
CA LYS A 434 19.37 21.20 24.48
C LYS A 434 19.28 19.76 24.95
N ALA A 435 18.23 19.02 24.56
CA ALA A 435 17.98 17.65 25.01
C ALA A 435 19.05 16.65 24.54
N MET A 436 19.61 16.85 23.34
CA MET A 436 20.63 15.94 22.78
C MET A 436 22.00 16.00 23.49
N GLY A 437 22.27 17.04 24.29
CA GLY A 437 23.58 17.27 24.90
C GLY A 437 24.72 17.46 23.89
N GLU A 438 25.90 17.86 24.35
CA GLU A 438 27.05 18.11 23.48
C GLU A 438 27.65 16.81 22.90
N GLU A 439 27.55 15.71 23.64
CA GLU A 439 28.08 14.40 23.26
C GLU A 439 27.20 13.71 22.21
N GLY A 440 25.88 13.80 22.32
CA GLY A 440 24.94 13.35 21.28
C GLY A 440 25.13 14.13 19.97
N ARG A 441 25.38 15.45 20.07
CA ARG A 441 25.65 16.32 18.91
C ARG A 441 26.94 15.92 18.17
N LYS A 442 28.05 15.74 18.89
CA LYS A 442 29.35 15.33 18.31
C LYS A 442 29.28 13.93 17.69
N ARG A 443 28.49 13.01 18.25
CA ARG A 443 28.32 11.65 17.72
C ARG A 443 27.48 11.59 16.45
N VAL A 444 26.35 12.30 16.41
CA VAL A 444 25.54 12.47 15.18
C VAL A 444 26.37 13.10 14.06
N GLU A 445 27.22 14.07 14.41
CA GLU A 445 28.11 14.70 13.43
C GLU A 445 29.20 13.75 12.93
N LYS A 446 29.69 12.84 13.78
CA LYS A 446 30.67 11.81 13.41
C LYS A 446 30.05 10.72 12.52
N GLU A 447 28.83 10.28 12.83
CA GLU A 447 28.13 9.23 12.07
C GLU A 447 27.59 9.75 10.74
N SER A 448 27.09 10.99 10.68
CA SER A 448 26.74 11.63 9.39
C SER A 448 27.95 11.87 8.48
N LYS A 449 29.17 11.98 9.04
CA LYS A 449 30.44 12.04 8.29
C LYS A 449 30.98 10.65 7.91
N ALA A 450 30.64 9.60 8.65
CA ALA A 450 31.07 8.22 8.39
C ALA A 450 30.21 7.52 7.33
N ASP A 451 28.94 7.91 7.20
CA ASP A 451 28.07 7.49 6.10
C ASP A 451 28.44 8.26 4.82
N LYS A 452 29.46 7.77 4.10
CA LYS A 452 29.54 8.06 2.66
C LYS A 452 28.30 7.44 2.03
N PRO A 453 27.40 8.23 1.43
CA PRO A 453 26.22 7.65 0.84
C PRO A 453 26.60 6.74 -0.31
N ASP A 454 26.26 5.47 -0.17
CA ASP A 454 26.36 4.51 -1.26
C ASP A 454 25.38 4.93 -2.37
N GLY A 455 25.93 5.25 -3.53
CA GLY A 455 25.18 5.27 -4.78
C GLY A 455 24.92 6.62 -5.42
N ILE A 456 24.74 6.54 -6.73
CA ILE A 456 24.30 7.61 -7.62
C ILE A 456 22.94 8.11 -7.10
N ARG A 457 22.86 9.39 -6.74
CA ARG A 457 21.64 10.05 -6.26
C ARG A 457 20.99 10.80 -7.40
N LEU A 458 19.90 10.26 -7.92
CA LEU A 458 19.16 10.91 -9.00
C LEU A 458 17.91 11.57 -8.41
N ARG A 459 17.75 12.86 -8.69
CA ARG A 459 16.45 13.52 -8.52
C ARG A 459 15.52 12.95 -9.57
N VAL A 460 14.39 12.45 -9.12
CA VAL A 460 13.35 11.96 -10.04
C VAL A 460 12.41 13.10 -10.37
N LYS A 461 12.08 13.28 -11.66
CA LYS A 461 11.08 14.27 -12.07
C LYS A 461 9.69 13.72 -11.78
N VAL A 462 8.92 14.44 -10.98
CA VAL A 462 7.48 14.19 -10.84
C VAL A 462 6.78 14.73 -12.08
N LYS A 463 6.03 13.87 -12.76
CA LYS A 463 5.09 14.27 -13.83
C LYS A 463 3.69 14.28 -13.21
N GLY A 464 3.05 15.44 -13.24
CA GLY A 464 1.64 15.58 -12.87
C GLY A 464 0.83 16.00 -14.08
N GLU A 465 -0.22 15.27 -14.40
CA GLU A 465 -1.24 15.71 -15.34
C GLU A 465 -2.37 16.38 -14.55
N ASN A 466 -2.57 17.68 -14.75
CA ASN A 466 -3.64 18.40 -14.08
C ASN A 466 -5.00 17.94 -14.63
N ALA A 467 -5.80 17.28 -13.79
CA ALA A 467 -7.18 16.94 -14.09
C ALA A 467 -8.08 18.20 -14.03
N LYS A 468 -8.04 19.04 -15.07
CA LYS A 468 -9.09 20.05 -15.28
C LYS A 468 -10.36 19.35 -15.78
N GLY A 469 -11.25 18.98 -14.85
CA GLY A 469 -12.60 18.52 -15.16
C GLY A 469 -12.84 17.04 -14.84
N ILE A 470 -13.31 16.76 -13.62
CA ILE A 470 -13.66 15.42 -13.13
C ILE A 470 -14.86 14.78 -13.89
N SER A 471 -15.53 15.52 -14.78
CA SER A 471 -16.76 15.07 -15.44
C SER A 471 -16.57 14.13 -16.65
N GLN A 472 -15.35 13.88 -17.16
CA GLN A 472 -15.19 13.16 -18.44
C GLN A 472 -14.14 12.02 -18.49
N LEU A 473 -13.49 11.66 -17.39
CA LEU A 473 -12.45 10.62 -17.37
C LEU A 473 -12.95 9.30 -16.74
N LEU A 474 -13.89 8.64 -17.42
CA LEU A 474 -14.12 7.20 -17.27
C LEU A 474 -13.51 6.49 -18.49
N GLY A 475 -12.18 6.54 -18.60
CA GLY A 475 -11.45 5.60 -19.44
C GLY A 475 -11.50 4.18 -18.85
N PRO A 476 -11.23 3.12 -19.63
CA PRO A 476 -11.45 1.75 -19.19
C PRO A 476 -10.42 1.34 -18.12
N LEU A 477 -10.79 1.52 -16.84
CA LEU A 477 -10.15 0.89 -15.69
C LEU A 477 -10.06 -0.64 -15.82
N SER A 478 -10.81 -1.23 -16.75
CA SER A 478 -10.82 -2.66 -17.05
C SER A 478 -9.49 -3.21 -17.61
N GLU A 479 -8.55 -2.38 -18.10
CA GLU A 479 -7.22 -2.87 -18.50
C GLU A 479 -6.24 -3.04 -17.31
N ILE A 480 -6.52 -2.42 -16.16
CA ILE A 480 -5.63 -2.45 -14.98
C ILE A 480 -6.03 -3.53 -13.97
N LEU A 481 -7.26 -4.03 -14.02
CA LEU A 481 -7.70 -5.15 -13.17
C LEU A 481 -7.16 -6.48 -13.70
N GLN A 482 -5.84 -6.64 -13.63
CA GLN A 482 -5.18 -7.93 -13.83
C GLN A 482 -5.23 -8.72 -12.53
N SER A 483 -5.10 -10.05 -12.64
CA SER A 483 -4.93 -10.93 -11.49
C SER A 483 -3.82 -10.39 -10.57
N PRO A 484 -3.92 -10.55 -9.24
CA PRO A 484 -2.84 -10.21 -8.34
C PRO A 484 -1.53 -10.80 -8.86
N PRO A 485 -0.39 -10.09 -8.78
CA PRO A 485 0.88 -10.69 -9.14
C PRO A 485 1.06 -11.95 -8.30
N SER A 486 1.27 -13.09 -8.96
CA SER A 486 1.70 -14.28 -8.26
C SER A 486 3.01 -13.96 -7.54
N GLN A 487 3.09 -14.21 -6.23
CA GLN A 487 4.39 -14.22 -5.57
C GLN A 487 5.31 -15.16 -6.36
N ALA A 488 6.47 -14.64 -6.74
CA ALA A 488 7.45 -15.46 -7.41
C ALA A 488 7.86 -16.59 -6.44
N PRO A 489 8.07 -17.82 -6.93
CA PRO A 489 8.68 -18.86 -6.12
C PRO A 489 10.02 -18.38 -5.60
N ARG A 490 10.36 -18.80 -4.37
CA ARG A 490 11.61 -18.52 -3.67
C ARG A 490 12.82 -18.66 -4.59
N VAL A 491 13.70 -17.67 -4.59
CA VAL A 491 15.02 -17.72 -5.24
C VAL A 491 16.04 -17.41 -4.18
N GLU A 492 16.88 -18.39 -3.81
CA GLU A 492 18.07 -18.11 -3.01
C GLU A 492 18.90 -17.03 -3.71
N SER A 493 18.92 -15.85 -3.11
CA SER A 493 19.59 -14.70 -3.67
C SER A 493 21.05 -14.70 -3.24
N LYS A 494 21.92 -14.06 -4.03
CA LYS A 494 23.29 -13.75 -3.60
C LYS A 494 23.30 -13.03 -2.23
N TYR A 495 22.24 -12.28 -1.93
CA TYR A 495 22.15 -11.58 -0.67
C TYR A 495 21.72 -12.43 0.50
N ASP A 496 21.00 -13.53 0.30
CA ASP A 496 20.71 -14.46 1.39
C ASP A 496 22.04 -14.98 1.95
N ALA A 497 23.00 -15.25 1.06
CA ALA A 497 24.39 -15.54 1.43
C ALA A 497 25.12 -14.35 2.08
N GLU A 498 24.92 -13.11 1.63
CA GLU A 498 25.53 -11.92 2.27
C GLU A 498 24.94 -11.62 3.66
N LYS A 499 23.64 -11.83 3.84
CA LYS A 499 22.91 -11.75 5.10
C LYS A 499 23.41 -12.83 6.04
N ALA A 500 23.40 -14.10 5.63
CA ALA A 500 23.98 -15.20 6.38
C ALA A 500 25.42 -14.91 6.81
N ALA A 501 26.26 -14.40 5.91
CA ALA A 501 27.64 -14.03 6.22
C ALA A 501 27.74 -12.84 7.20
N ARG A 502 26.85 -11.83 7.10
CA ARG A 502 26.76 -10.72 8.05
C ARG A 502 26.34 -11.20 9.43
N ASP A 503 25.31 -12.03 9.49
CA ASP A 503 24.73 -12.52 10.73
C ASP A 503 25.75 -13.44 11.44
N ARG A 504 26.46 -14.30 10.69
CA ARG A 504 27.64 -15.04 11.19
C ARG A 504 28.71 -14.11 11.80
N ARG A 505 29.07 -13.01 11.12
CA ARG A 505 30.08 -12.06 11.63
C ARG A 505 29.65 -11.38 12.92
N LEU A 506 28.39 -10.94 13.00
CA LEU A 506 27.84 -10.27 14.18
C LEU A 506 27.79 -11.20 15.40
N LEU A 507 27.63 -12.50 15.17
CA LEU A 507 27.68 -13.54 16.21
C LEU A 507 29.09 -14.04 16.53
N GLY A 508 30.12 -13.54 15.85
CA GLY A 508 31.49 -14.05 15.97
C GLY A 508 31.65 -15.50 15.47
N VAL A 509 30.74 -15.99 14.62
CA VAL A 509 30.85 -17.31 13.99
C VAL A 509 31.89 -17.24 12.86
N PRO A 510 32.93 -18.11 12.88
CA PRO A 510 33.94 -18.15 11.82
C PRO A 510 33.31 -18.44 10.45
N PRO A 511 33.83 -17.87 9.34
CA PRO A 511 33.29 -18.10 8.00
C PRO A 511 33.17 -19.58 7.59
N ASN A 512 34.02 -20.44 8.17
CA ASN A 512 34.10 -21.87 7.84
C ASN A 512 33.50 -22.78 8.94
N ALA A 513 32.79 -22.23 9.92
CA ALA A 513 32.08 -23.06 10.89
C ALA A 513 30.95 -23.84 10.17
N PRO A 514 30.84 -25.17 10.39
CA PRO A 514 29.81 -26.00 9.77
C PRO A 514 28.40 -25.65 10.25
#